data_AF-A0ABC8V540-F1
#
_entry.id   AF-A0ABC8V540-F1
#
_cell.length_a   1.000
_cell.length_b   1.000
_cell.length_c   1.000
_cell.angle_alpha   90.00
_cell.angle_beta   90.00
_cell.angle_gamma   90.00
#
_symmetry.space_group_name_H-M   'P 1'
#
loop_
_entity.id
_entity.type
_entity.pdbx_description
1 polymer ?
#
loop_
_entity_poly.entity_id
_entity_poly.type
_entity_poly.pdbx_seq_one_letter_code
_entity_poly.pdbx_strand_id
1 'polypeptide(L)'
;MHRKDYGKDQNDPNMVVRHSFGSATELKAKGIHFKSSGTFCLTDISFTSSFGYGQLTLPPMVRKAHSKFLFLNMIAYEMAPNTDTDLEVNSYIYFLNLLNSGADDVIELRSHNIISNSRDSNEGVAKFFNTMTSAVSQANFFILDDVCNRIEEHFTSKAKTWMAQVLHDHFSSPWTTVAFLAEMFLFILTFTQTYFQVVPRSTNQK
;
A
#
# COMPACT_ATOMS: atom_id res chain seq x y z
N MET A 1 -7.83 15.00 31.95
CA MET A 1 -8.92 14.36 31.17
C MET A 1 -9.12 15.21 29.91
N HIS A 2 -8.25 15.06 28.90
CA HIS A 2 -8.32 15.86 27.67
C HIS A 2 -8.92 15.02 26.54
N ARG A 3 -10.20 15.28 26.28
CA ARG A 3 -10.96 14.79 25.14
C ARG A 3 -10.42 15.51 23.89
N LYS A 4 -9.90 14.76 22.92
CA LYS A 4 -9.61 15.31 21.59
C LYS A 4 -10.92 15.37 20.83
N ASP A 5 -11.37 16.57 20.51
CA ASP A 5 -12.42 16.82 19.53
C ASP A 5 -11.84 16.51 18.14
N TYR A 6 -12.24 15.37 17.59
CA TYR A 6 -12.19 15.11 16.16
C TYR A 6 -13.63 15.18 15.66
N GLY A 7 -13.96 16.22 14.90
CA GLY A 7 -15.26 16.33 14.28
C GLY A 7 -15.60 17.75 13.87
N LYS A 8 -15.17 18.12 12.66
CA LYS A 8 -15.77 19.08 11.72
C LYS A 8 -14.70 19.47 10.73
N ASP A 9 -14.65 18.78 9.59
CA ASP A 9 -14.11 19.26 8.30
C ASP A 9 -14.31 18.15 7.25
N GLN A 10 -15.57 17.72 7.06
CA GLN A 10 -15.92 16.65 6.12
C GLN A 10 -16.90 17.11 5.01
N ASN A 11 -17.13 18.41 4.86
CA ASN A 11 -18.10 18.97 3.90
C ASN A 11 -17.51 20.15 3.08
N ASP A 12 -16.28 20.01 2.56
CA ASP A 12 -15.78 20.90 1.50
C ASP A 12 -15.63 20.10 0.18
N PRO A 13 -16.45 20.38 -0.87
CA PRO A 13 -16.38 19.67 -2.15
C PRO A 13 -15.10 19.94 -2.95
N ASN A 14 -14.23 20.86 -2.49
CA ASN A 14 -12.91 21.13 -3.07
C ASN A 14 -11.75 20.65 -2.20
N MET A 15 -12.00 19.87 -1.14
CA MET A 15 -10.94 19.35 -0.28
C MET A 15 -10.17 18.27 -1.05
N VAL A 16 -9.03 18.65 -1.63
CA VAL A 16 -8.03 17.69 -2.12
C VAL A 16 -7.54 16.93 -0.89
N VAL A 17 -8.09 15.75 -0.64
CA VAL A 17 -7.58 14.82 0.36
C VAL A 17 -6.18 14.44 -0.11
N ARG A 18 -5.17 15.12 0.43
CA ARG A 18 -3.78 14.72 0.29
C ARG A 18 -3.59 13.52 1.20
N HIS A 19 -3.80 12.33 0.66
CA HIS A 19 -3.41 11.13 1.35
C HIS A 19 -1.91 11.20 1.64
N SER A 20 -1.55 10.98 2.91
CA SER A 20 -0.17 11.16 3.40
C SER A 20 0.68 9.89 3.24
N PHE A 21 0.17 8.84 2.59
CA PHE A 21 0.95 7.62 2.38
C PHE A 21 2.04 7.83 1.32
N GLY A 22 3.16 7.15 1.55
CA GLY A 22 4.41 7.39 0.85
C GLY A 22 4.53 6.81 -0.56
N SER A 23 5.69 7.02 -1.19
CA SER A 23 6.04 6.42 -2.49
C SER A 23 6.17 4.89 -2.40
N ALA A 24 6.37 4.21 -3.53
CA ALA A 24 6.41 2.74 -3.56
C ALA A 24 7.47 2.15 -2.62
N THR A 25 8.64 2.77 -2.53
CA THR A 25 9.70 2.36 -1.60
C THR A 25 9.34 2.61 -0.13
N GLU A 26 8.65 3.71 0.18
CA GLU A 26 8.17 4.01 1.55
C GLU A 26 7.05 3.05 1.98
N LEU A 27 6.14 2.70 1.06
CA LEU A 27 5.12 1.69 1.29
C LEU A 27 5.75 0.32 1.56
N LYS A 28 6.76 -0.07 0.78
CA LYS A 28 7.54 -1.29 1.00
C LYS A 28 8.18 -1.32 2.39
N ALA A 29 8.77 -0.21 2.83
CA ALA A 29 9.36 -0.09 4.16
C ALA A 29 8.34 -0.26 5.30
N LYS A 30 7.05 -0.06 5.02
CA LYS A 30 5.94 -0.27 5.94
C LYS A 30 5.28 -1.65 5.84
N GLY A 31 5.87 -2.57 5.07
CA GLY A 31 5.33 -3.92 4.88
C GLY A 31 4.20 -3.98 3.87
N ILE A 32 4.02 -2.96 3.04
CA ILE A 32 3.06 -2.95 1.93
C ILE A 32 3.79 -3.38 0.66
N HIS A 33 3.39 -4.52 0.11
CA HIS A 33 4.00 -5.12 -1.07
C HIS A 33 3.09 -5.01 -2.29
N PHE A 34 3.71 -5.04 -3.46
CA PHE A 34 3.03 -4.83 -4.72
C PHE A 34 2.69 -6.15 -5.43
N LYS A 35 1.59 -6.16 -6.17
CA LYS A 35 1.18 -7.28 -7.03
C LYS A 35 0.50 -6.78 -8.29
N SER A 36 0.76 -7.42 -9.42
CA SER A 36 0.00 -7.14 -10.65
C SER A 36 -1.35 -7.85 -10.63
N SER A 37 -2.43 -7.18 -11.03
CA SER A 37 -3.80 -7.71 -11.02
C SER A 37 -4.09 -8.75 -12.11
N GLY A 38 -3.17 -8.93 -13.08
CA GLY A 38 -3.35 -9.87 -14.19
C GLY A 38 -4.40 -9.45 -15.22
N THR A 39 -5.19 -8.40 -14.94
CA THR A 39 -6.12 -7.75 -15.86
C THR A 39 -5.54 -6.40 -16.31
N PHE A 40 -5.96 -5.89 -17.46
CA PHE A 40 -5.60 -4.54 -17.91
C PHE A 40 -6.67 -3.49 -17.53
N CYS A 41 -7.62 -3.84 -16.65
CA CYS A 41 -8.68 -2.96 -16.22
C CYS A 41 -8.12 -1.95 -15.22
N LEU A 42 -8.20 -0.64 -15.54
CA LEU A 42 -7.60 0.41 -14.71
C LEU A 42 -8.24 0.53 -13.32
N THR A 43 -9.48 0.06 -13.18
CA THR A 43 -10.22 0.02 -11.91
C THR A 43 -9.93 -1.21 -11.06
N ASP A 44 -9.16 -2.19 -11.57
CA ASP A 44 -8.81 -3.42 -10.84
C ASP A 44 -7.68 -3.17 -9.84
N ILE A 45 -7.96 -2.27 -8.91
CA ILE A 45 -7.06 -1.81 -7.86
C ILE A 45 -7.66 -2.27 -6.54
N SER A 46 -6.86 -2.98 -5.75
CA SER A 46 -7.31 -3.44 -4.46
C SER A 46 -6.17 -3.46 -3.47
N PHE A 47 -6.50 -3.15 -2.22
CA PHE A 47 -5.60 -3.31 -1.10
C PHE A 47 -6.11 -4.41 -0.18
N THR A 48 -5.21 -5.21 0.36
CA THR A 48 -5.52 -6.18 1.41
C THR A 48 -4.52 -6.01 2.54
N SER A 49 -5.01 -6.00 3.77
CA SER A 49 -4.20 -5.77 4.96
C SER A 49 -4.36 -6.97 5.90
N SER A 50 -3.24 -7.63 6.18
CA SER A 50 -3.11 -8.73 7.12
C SER A 50 -2.08 -8.37 8.20
N PHE A 51 -1.89 -9.22 9.21
CA PHE A 51 -1.00 -8.98 10.36
C PHE A 51 0.41 -8.51 9.96
N GLY A 52 0.66 -7.19 9.96
CA GLY A 52 1.93 -6.59 9.55
C GLY A 52 2.28 -6.67 8.06
N TYR A 53 1.38 -7.22 7.22
CA TYR A 53 1.61 -7.38 5.78
C TYR A 53 0.46 -6.75 5.01
N GLY A 54 0.77 -5.80 4.14
CA GLY A 54 -0.15 -5.22 3.17
C GLY A 54 0.16 -5.73 1.76
N GLN A 55 -0.87 -5.95 0.95
CA GLN A 55 -0.72 -6.21 -0.47
C GLN A 55 -1.57 -5.24 -1.27
N LEU A 56 -0.90 -4.41 -2.06
CA LEU A 56 -1.49 -3.51 -3.03
C LEU A 56 -1.43 -4.15 -4.42
N THR A 57 -2.59 -4.46 -4.96
CA THR A 57 -2.77 -5.05 -6.29
C THR A 57 -3.13 -3.96 -7.28
N LEU A 58 -2.38 -3.89 -8.39
CA LEU A 58 -2.51 -2.87 -9.42
C LEU A 58 -2.53 -3.48 -10.82
N PRO A 59 -3.31 -2.93 -11.75
CA PRO A 59 -3.24 -3.37 -13.14
C PRO A 59 -1.86 -3.03 -13.74
N PRO A 60 -1.28 -3.91 -14.58
CA PRO A 60 -0.03 -3.65 -15.26
C PRO A 60 -0.22 -2.61 -16.35
N MET A 61 0.68 -1.63 -16.39
CA MET A 61 0.74 -0.59 -17.39
C MET A 61 1.91 -0.85 -18.35
N VAL A 62 1.56 -1.14 -19.60
CA VAL A 62 2.54 -1.31 -20.68
C VAL A 62 2.77 0.01 -21.37
N ARG A 63 3.99 0.52 -21.30
CA ARG A 63 4.33 1.77 -21.97
C ARG A 63 4.75 1.50 -23.42
N LYS A 64 3.96 2.03 -24.37
CA LYS A 64 4.26 2.10 -25.80
C LYS A 64 4.57 3.56 -26.18
N ALA A 65 5.20 3.79 -27.33
CA ALA A 65 5.55 5.13 -27.81
C ALA A 65 4.35 6.10 -27.86
N HIS A 66 3.15 5.58 -28.14
CA HIS A 66 1.92 6.36 -28.22
C HIS A 66 1.11 6.42 -26.92
N SER A 67 1.52 5.68 -25.88
CA SER A 67 0.77 5.61 -24.62
C SER A 67 0.54 7.00 -24.01
N LYS A 68 1.53 7.91 -24.11
CA LYS A 68 1.38 9.29 -23.64
C LYS A 68 0.14 9.97 -24.20
N PHE A 69 0.03 9.98 -25.52
CA PHE A 69 -1.03 10.67 -26.24
C PHE A 69 -2.38 10.00 -25.99
N LEU A 70 -2.38 8.67 -25.92
CA LEU A 70 -3.58 7.90 -25.60
C LEU A 70 -4.13 8.25 -24.21
N PHE A 71 -3.30 8.26 -23.17
CA PHE A 71 -3.75 8.62 -21.82
C PHE A 71 -4.16 10.08 -21.71
N LEU A 72 -3.42 11.01 -22.32
CA LEU A 72 -3.80 12.43 -22.30
C LEU A 72 -5.13 12.67 -23.04
N ASN A 73 -5.38 11.99 -24.15
CA ASN A 73 -6.65 12.10 -24.86
C ASN A 73 -7.80 11.46 -24.08
N MET A 74 -7.58 10.33 -23.40
CA MET A 74 -8.57 9.70 -22.52
C MET A 74 -8.92 10.63 -21.35
N ILE A 75 -7.91 11.20 -20.70
CA ILE A 75 -8.14 12.16 -19.62
C ILE A 75 -8.87 13.40 -20.14
N ALA A 76 -8.50 13.94 -21.30
CA ALA A 76 -9.20 15.07 -21.90
C ALA A 76 -10.67 14.75 -22.21
N TYR A 77 -10.96 13.50 -22.59
CA TYR A 77 -12.33 13.01 -22.80
C TYR A 77 -13.09 12.92 -21.46
N GLU A 78 -12.50 12.30 -20.43
CA GLU A 78 -13.09 12.22 -19.08
C GLU A 78 -13.38 13.60 -18.46
N MET A 79 -12.51 14.58 -18.74
CA MET A 79 -12.64 15.95 -18.22
C MET A 79 -13.56 16.83 -19.08
N ALA A 80 -14.10 16.32 -20.18
CA ALA A 80 -14.96 17.11 -21.06
C ALA A 80 -16.34 17.35 -20.43
N PRO A 81 -16.94 18.55 -20.57
CA PRO A 81 -18.27 18.84 -20.05
C PRO A 81 -19.33 17.88 -20.62
N ASN A 82 -20.25 17.42 -19.77
CA ASN A 82 -21.34 16.47 -20.11
C ASN A 82 -20.88 15.03 -20.41
N THR A 83 -19.68 14.66 -19.98
CA THR A 83 -19.24 13.26 -20.02
C THR A 83 -19.60 12.58 -18.71
N ASP A 84 -20.36 11.49 -18.78
CA ASP A 84 -20.73 10.67 -17.62
C ASP A 84 -19.62 9.63 -17.39
N THR A 85 -18.51 10.07 -16.80
CA THR A 85 -17.36 9.21 -16.46
C THR A 85 -16.91 9.45 -15.05
N ASP A 86 -16.54 8.39 -14.35
CA ASP A 86 -16.04 8.47 -12.98
C ASP A 86 -14.55 8.91 -12.89
N LEU A 87 -13.94 9.36 -13.99
CA LEU A 87 -12.52 9.76 -14.09
C LEU A 87 -11.54 8.60 -13.78
N GLU A 88 -11.87 7.39 -14.22
CA GLU A 88 -11.09 6.17 -13.94
C GLU A 88 -9.63 6.28 -14.40
N VAL A 89 -9.40 6.76 -15.63
CA VAL A 89 -8.07 6.87 -16.23
C VAL A 89 -7.27 7.93 -15.48
N ASN A 90 -7.86 9.11 -15.26
CA ASN A 90 -7.23 10.18 -14.50
C ASN A 90 -6.83 9.74 -13.09
N SER A 91 -7.76 9.12 -12.36
CA SER A 91 -7.55 8.61 -10.99
C SER A 91 -6.41 7.59 -10.94
N TYR A 92 -6.39 6.63 -11.87
CA TYR A 92 -5.32 5.64 -11.94
C TYR A 92 -3.95 6.25 -12.26
N ILE A 93 -3.86 7.14 -13.25
CA ILE A 93 -2.60 7.79 -13.63
C ILE A 93 -2.06 8.64 -12.48
N TYR A 94 -2.95 9.35 -11.77
CA TYR A 94 -2.58 10.13 -10.60
C TYR A 94 -2.08 9.22 -9.47
N PHE A 95 -2.79 8.13 -9.16
CA PHE A 95 -2.39 7.17 -8.13
C PHE A 95 -1.04 6.54 -8.43
N LEU A 96 -0.80 6.13 -9.68
CA LEU A 96 0.50 5.57 -10.07
C LEU A 96 1.64 6.61 -10.01
N ASN A 97 1.34 7.88 -10.24
CA ASN A 97 2.30 8.96 -10.04
C ASN A 97 2.63 9.21 -8.57
N LEU A 98 1.65 9.11 -7.68
CA LEU A 98 1.86 9.22 -6.23
C LEU A 98 2.83 8.14 -5.72
N LEU A 99 2.70 6.92 -6.26
CA LEU A 99 3.61 5.82 -5.96
C LEU A 99 5.01 6.01 -6.56
N ASN A 100 5.15 6.83 -7.60
CA ASN A 100 6.35 6.97 -8.42
C ASN A 100 7.02 8.33 -8.23
N SER A 101 7.69 8.51 -7.09
CA SER A 101 8.40 9.76 -6.76
C SER A 101 9.79 9.81 -7.39
N GLY A 102 10.46 8.66 -7.53
CA GLY A 102 11.82 8.58 -8.07
C GLY A 102 12.14 7.25 -8.79
N ALA A 103 13.41 7.14 -9.21
CA ALA A 103 13.90 5.97 -9.93
C ALA A 103 13.78 4.66 -9.13
N ASP A 104 14.01 4.70 -7.82
CA ASP A 104 13.91 3.54 -6.94
C ASP A 104 12.47 3.01 -6.85
N ASP A 105 11.47 3.91 -6.86
CA ASP A 105 10.07 3.52 -6.90
C ASP A 105 9.71 2.84 -8.23
N VAL A 106 10.26 3.33 -9.35
CA VAL A 106 10.09 2.67 -10.65
C VAL A 106 10.72 1.28 -10.66
N ILE A 107 11.88 1.11 -10.03
CA ILE A 107 12.52 -0.21 -9.90
C ILE A 107 11.59 -1.16 -9.14
N GLU A 108 11.00 -0.72 -8.04
CA GLU A 108 10.06 -1.53 -7.26
C GLU A 108 8.80 -1.87 -8.05
N LEU A 109 8.17 -0.90 -8.71
CA LEU A 109 6.97 -1.13 -9.51
C LEU A 109 7.26 -2.05 -10.72
N ARG A 110 8.48 -2.00 -11.27
CA ARG A 110 8.90 -2.88 -12.36
C ARG A 110 9.19 -4.31 -11.89
N SER A 111 9.80 -4.48 -10.72
CA SER A 111 10.08 -5.82 -10.16
C SER A 111 8.78 -6.62 -9.92
N HIS A 112 7.67 -5.92 -9.68
CA HIS A 112 6.33 -6.48 -9.53
C HIS A 112 5.46 -6.45 -10.80
N ASN A 113 6.05 -6.19 -11.97
CA ASN A 113 5.37 -6.12 -13.28
C ASN A 113 4.22 -5.12 -13.37
N ILE A 114 4.18 -4.11 -12.51
CA ILE A 114 3.17 -3.04 -12.58
C ILE A 114 3.53 -2.08 -13.71
N ILE A 115 4.79 -1.69 -13.83
CA ILE A 115 5.25 -0.85 -14.94
C ILE A 115 6.18 -1.67 -15.81
N SER A 116 5.78 -1.87 -17.07
CA SER A 116 6.62 -2.55 -18.07
C SER A 116 7.01 -1.57 -19.18
N ASN A 117 8.31 -1.46 -19.41
CA ASN A 117 8.87 -0.71 -20.52
C ASN A 117 10.19 -1.32 -20.98
N SER A 118 10.40 -1.41 -22.29
CA SER A 118 11.55 -2.10 -22.88
C SER A 118 12.79 -1.24 -23.09
N ARG A 119 12.72 0.10 -22.95
CA ARG A 119 13.81 0.99 -23.41
C ARG A 119 14.14 2.25 -22.59
N ASP A 120 13.32 2.68 -21.63
CA ASP A 120 13.62 3.92 -20.89
C ASP A 120 14.27 3.64 -19.55
N SER A 121 15.10 4.59 -19.13
CA SER A 121 15.65 4.65 -17.78
C SER A 121 14.53 4.84 -16.75
N ASN A 122 14.82 4.46 -15.52
CA ASN A 122 13.86 4.55 -14.42
C ASN A 122 13.47 6.01 -14.13
N GLU A 123 14.44 6.92 -14.24
CA GLU A 123 14.23 8.38 -14.12
C GLU A 123 13.35 8.92 -15.25
N GLY A 124 13.54 8.40 -16.48
CA GLY A 124 12.70 8.76 -17.63
C GLY A 124 11.24 8.37 -17.42
N VAL A 125 11.00 7.20 -16.81
CA VAL A 125 9.66 6.74 -16.44
C VAL A 125 9.07 7.59 -15.32
N ALA A 126 9.81 7.91 -14.25
CA ALA A 126 9.34 8.81 -13.20
C ALA A 126 8.96 10.20 -13.76
N LYS A 127 9.81 10.77 -14.62
CA LYS A 127 9.54 12.06 -15.28
C LYS A 127 8.32 12.00 -16.21
N PHE A 128 8.10 10.87 -16.87
CA PHE A 128 6.96 10.67 -17.75
C PHE A 128 5.63 10.82 -16.99
N PHE A 129 5.47 10.14 -15.85
CA PHE A 129 4.27 10.25 -15.02
C PHE A 129 4.10 11.65 -14.44
N ASN A 130 5.17 12.24 -13.91
CA ASN A 130 5.13 13.61 -13.38
C ASN A 130 4.70 14.63 -14.43
N THR A 131 5.13 14.45 -15.68
CA THR A 131 4.70 15.32 -16.78
C THR A 131 3.22 15.12 -17.10
N MET A 132 2.72 13.88 -17.07
CA MET A 132 1.29 13.61 -17.32
C MET A 132 0.41 14.20 -16.23
N THR A 133 0.75 14.01 -14.95
CA THR A 133 -0.04 14.55 -13.84
C THR A 133 0.05 16.06 -13.72
N SER A 134 1.18 16.68 -14.08
CA SER A 134 1.29 18.16 -14.12
C SER A 134 0.30 18.81 -15.09
N ALA A 135 -0.12 18.09 -16.13
CA ALA A 135 -1.12 18.56 -17.09
C ALA A 135 -2.57 18.38 -16.60
N VAL A 136 -2.77 17.68 -15.49
CA VAL A 136 -4.08 17.23 -15.02
C VAL A 136 -4.28 17.67 -13.58
N SER A 137 -4.88 18.86 -13.41
CA SER A 137 -4.86 19.59 -12.13
C SER A 137 -5.88 19.10 -11.08
N GLN A 138 -6.76 18.15 -11.39
CA GLN A 138 -7.83 17.73 -10.49
C GLN A 138 -8.10 16.22 -10.69
N ALA A 139 -7.44 15.37 -9.91
CA ALA A 139 -7.88 14.00 -9.75
C ALA A 139 -8.94 13.96 -8.64
N ASN A 140 -10.16 13.57 -8.98
CA ASN A 140 -11.18 13.27 -7.99
C ASN A 140 -10.96 11.84 -7.50
N PHE A 141 -10.59 11.69 -6.23
CA PHE A 141 -10.20 10.40 -5.67
C PHE A 141 -11.37 9.46 -5.39
N PHE A 142 -12.61 9.83 -5.70
CA PHE A 142 -13.79 9.10 -5.23
C PHE A 142 -13.73 7.58 -5.46
N ILE A 143 -13.27 7.12 -6.64
CA ILE A 143 -13.16 5.68 -6.93
C ILE A 143 -12.07 4.99 -6.08
N LEU A 144 -10.99 5.70 -5.77
CA LEU A 144 -9.82 5.16 -5.07
C LEU A 144 -9.81 5.48 -3.57
N ASP A 145 -10.77 6.26 -3.08
CA ASP A 145 -10.81 6.75 -1.71
C ASP A 145 -10.78 5.59 -0.70
N ASP A 146 -11.56 4.53 -0.92
CA ASP A 146 -11.52 3.32 -0.07
C ASP A 146 -10.13 2.68 -0.04
N VAL A 147 -9.50 2.50 -1.21
CA VAL A 147 -8.18 1.90 -1.32
C VAL A 147 -7.13 2.77 -0.63
N CYS A 148 -7.15 4.07 -0.89
CA CYS A 148 -6.25 5.05 -0.30
C CYS A 148 -6.39 5.11 1.22
N ASN A 149 -7.62 5.16 1.74
CA ASN A 149 -7.90 5.17 3.17
C ASN A 149 -7.38 3.90 3.86
N ARG A 150 -7.56 2.73 3.24
CA ARG A 150 -7.07 1.47 3.80
C ARG A 150 -5.55 1.36 3.76
N ILE A 151 -4.91 1.89 2.73
CA ILE A 151 -3.44 2.03 2.66
C ILE A 151 -2.96 2.95 3.79
N GLU A 152 -3.61 4.10 3.97
CA GLU A 152 -3.24 5.09 4.99
C GLU A 152 -3.42 4.55 6.41
N GLU A 153 -4.51 3.82 6.68
CA GLU A 153 -4.73 3.13 7.95
C GLU A 153 -3.60 2.12 8.24
N HIS A 154 -3.18 1.34 7.25
CA HIS A 154 -2.07 0.40 7.41
C HIS A 154 -0.74 1.14 7.63
N PHE A 155 -0.48 2.18 6.82
CA PHE A 155 0.76 2.94 6.82
C PHE A 155 1.01 3.70 8.13
N THR A 156 -0.05 4.29 8.69
CA THR A 156 0.00 5.06 9.94
C THR A 156 -0.03 4.16 11.19
N SER A 157 -0.46 2.91 11.06
CA SER A 157 -0.52 1.97 12.18
C SER A 157 0.89 1.57 12.65
N LYS A 158 1.26 2.08 13.84
CA LYS A 158 2.52 1.72 14.52
C LYS A 158 2.58 0.22 14.85
N ALA A 159 1.46 -0.39 15.20
CA ALA A 159 1.39 -1.82 15.49
C ALA A 159 1.68 -2.65 14.24
N LYS A 160 1.14 -2.26 13.07
CA LYS A 160 1.43 -2.93 11.80
C LYS A 160 2.88 -2.72 11.37
N THR A 161 3.40 -1.51 11.53
CA THR A 161 4.82 -1.22 11.27
C THR A 161 5.74 -2.10 12.12
N TRP A 162 5.47 -2.20 13.43
CA TRP A 162 6.27 -3.03 14.33
C TRP A 162 6.15 -4.52 14.00
N MET A 163 4.94 -5.00 13.69
CA MET A 163 4.74 -6.38 13.23
C MET A 163 5.47 -6.67 11.91
N ALA A 164 5.49 -5.73 10.96
CA ALA A 164 6.23 -5.87 9.72
C ALA A 164 7.73 -6.01 9.97
N GLN A 165 8.28 -5.20 10.89
CA GLN A 165 9.68 -5.28 11.31
C GLN A 165 10.00 -6.62 11.99
N VAL A 166 9.18 -7.04 12.95
CA VAL A 166 9.32 -8.35 13.62
C VAL A 166 9.27 -9.49 12.60
N LEU A 167 8.31 -9.45 11.67
CA LEU A 167 8.19 -10.47 10.63
C LEU A 167 9.45 -10.48 9.75
N HIS A 168 9.94 -9.32 9.34
CA HIS A 168 11.14 -9.19 8.53
C HIS A 168 12.38 -9.70 9.28
N ASP A 169 12.63 -9.26 10.51
CA ASP A 169 13.84 -9.60 11.25
C ASP A 169 13.87 -11.07 11.66
N HIS A 170 12.73 -11.62 12.11
CA HIS A 170 12.66 -13.00 12.61
C HIS A 170 12.45 -14.06 11.51
N PHE A 171 11.79 -13.71 10.40
CA PHE A 171 11.48 -14.66 9.32
C PHE A 171 12.29 -14.44 8.03
N SER A 172 13.24 -13.49 8.00
CA SER A 172 14.15 -13.30 6.86
C SER A 172 15.22 -14.39 6.74
N SER A 173 15.67 -14.95 7.85
CA SER A 173 16.73 -15.96 7.90
C SER A 173 16.24 -17.25 8.55
N PRO A 174 16.44 -18.42 7.92
CA PRO A 174 16.05 -19.71 8.49
C PRO A 174 16.58 -19.92 9.91
N TRP A 175 17.81 -19.46 10.18
CA TRP A 175 18.43 -19.59 11.50
C TRP A 175 17.77 -18.71 12.56
N THR A 176 17.43 -17.46 12.22
CA THR A 176 16.72 -16.55 13.13
C THR A 176 15.32 -17.06 13.43
N THR A 177 14.66 -17.69 12.45
CA THR A 177 13.34 -18.30 12.64
C THR A 177 13.41 -19.48 13.62
N VAL A 178 14.41 -20.36 13.49
CA VAL A 178 14.60 -21.48 14.43
C VAL A 178 14.89 -20.97 15.85
N ALA A 179 15.75 -19.96 15.98
CA ALA A 179 16.05 -19.35 17.29
C ALA A 179 14.79 -18.76 17.94
N PHE A 180 14.00 -18.00 17.17
CA PHE A 180 12.75 -17.42 17.64
C PHE A 180 11.72 -18.49 18.07
N LEU A 181 11.59 -19.58 17.31
CA LEU A 181 10.70 -20.70 17.66
C LEU A 181 11.16 -21.42 18.94
N ALA A 182 12.48 -21.59 19.12
CA ALA A 182 13.03 -22.18 20.33
C ALA A 182 12.76 -21.31 21.57
N GLU A 183 12.96 -19.99 21.46
CA GLU A 183 12.63 -19.04 22.53
C GLU A 183 11.14 -19.06 22.87
N MET A 184 10.27 -19.03 21.85
CA MET A 184 8.83 -19.12 22.04
C MET A 184 8.42 -20.43 22.73
N PHE A 185 9.02 -21.55 22.36
CA PHE A 185 8.77 -22.84 23.00
C PHE A 185 9.20 -22.85 24.47
N LEU A 186 10.39 -22.33 24.78
CA LEU A 186 10.87 -22.19 26.16
C LEU A 186 9.97 -21.27 26.98
N PHE A 187 9.46 -20.19 26.38
CA PHE A 187 8.55 -19.28 27.04
C PHE A 187 7.22 -19.95 27.39
N ILE A 188 6.63 -20.71 26.47
CA ILE A 188 5.40 -21.49 26.70
C ILE A 188 5.62 -22.53 27.80
N LEU A 189 6.75 -23.24 27.78
CA LEU A 189 7.11 -24.18 28.84
C LEU A 189 7.20 -23.51 30.20
N THR A 190 7.87 -22.36 30.27
CA THR A 190 8.03 -21.60 31.52
C THR A 190 6.69 -21.14 32.08
N PHE A 191 5.79 -20.65 31.21
CA PHE A 191 4.42 -20.29 31.59
C PHE A 191 3.64 -21.48 32.13
N THR A 192 3.72 -22.62 31.44
CA THR A 192 3.04 -23.85 31.83
C THR A 192 3.55 -24.36 33.18
N GLN A 193 4.88 -24.36 33.38
CA GLN A 193 5.50 -24.73 34.66
C GLN A 193 5.06 -23.80 35.78
N THR A 194 5.08 -22.49 35.56
CA THR A 194 4.65 -21.48 36.54
C THR A 194 3.17 -21.68 36.90
N TYR A 195 2.31 -21.91 35.90
CA TYR A 195 0.89 -22.17 36.12
C TYR A 195 0.65 -23.40 37.00
N PHE A 196 1.30 -24.54 36.70
CA PHE A 196 1.17 -25.75 37.51
C PHE A 196 1.80 -25.64 38.90
N GLN A 197 2.79 -24.76 39.09
CA GLN A 197 3.36 -24.50 40.42
C GLN A 197 2.47 -23.60 41.28
N VAL A 198 1.77 -22.65 40.66
CA VAL A 198 0.92 -21.68 41.37
C VAL A 198 -0.48 -22.22 41.62
N VAL A 199 -1.02 -23.08 40.75
CA VAL A 199 -2.32 -23.74 40.99
C VAL A 199 -2.13 -24.86 42.02
N PRO A 200 -2.68 -24.74 43.24
CA PRO A 200 -2.50 -25.75 44.27
C PRO A 200 -3.17 -27.07 43.84
N ARG A 201 -2.43 -28.17 43.91
CA ARG A 201 -2.98 -29.51 43.76
C ARG A 201 -3.97 -29.76 44.90
N SER A 202 -5.26 -29.81 44.60
CA SER A 202 -6.26 -30.34 45.54
C SER A 202 -6.11 -31.86 45.62
N THR A 203 -5.06 -32.30 46.35
CA THR A 203 -4.87 -33.70 46.71
C THR A 203 -5.98 -34.09 47.70
N ASN A 204 -7.10 -34.60 47.17
CA ASN A 204 -8.03 -35.41 47.94
C ASN A 204 -7.34 -36.75 48.20
N GLN A 205 -6.58 -36.85 49.31
CA GLN A 205 -6.17 -38.15 49.84
C GLN A 205 -7.35 -38.74 50.61
N LYS A 206 -7.80 -39.90 50.14
CA LYS A 206 -8.68 -40.84 50.86
C LYS A 206 -7.83 -41.84 51.62
#